data_AF-A0A3P7K4I6-F1
#
_entry.id   AF-A0A3P7K4I6-F1
#
_cell.length_a   1.000
_cell.length_b   1.000
_cell.length_c   1.000
_cell.angle_alpha   90.00
_cell.angle_beta   90.00
_cell.angle_gamma   90.00
#
_symmetry.space_group_name_H-M   'P 1'
#
loop_
_entity.id
_entity.type
_entity.pdbx_description
1 polymer ?
#
loop_
_entity_poly.entity_id
_entity_poly.type
_entity_poly.pdbx_seq_one_letter_code
_entity_poly.pdbx_strand_id
1 'polypeptide(L)'
;MQDAQSSKITAEAEELQKDASSSGSDFETIEGELDRDIKERDALAARIRKREKEKTRNVLEQKRKIPDNKEKEGFTIEKLREESRRLYLAKRKDDKLDELRHVVMDDETLFAHEELTEKERKDMEYRKKVLEYAEQHEKAADIMKTKRYYVPDAKVRSVPTEYIEEPEEYRHGGARSGWGLRRVRRQAAFHRVADFMNDSYCQPAGWDRSVRCSIGELFLH
;
A
#
# COMPACT_ATOMS: atom_id res chain seq x y z
N MET A 1 33.28 103.23 1.99
CA MET A 1 32.00 102.53 1.71
C MET A 1 32.25 101.06 1.36
N GLN A 2 33.04 100.32 2.16
CA GLN A 2 33.34 98.90 1.91
C GLN A 2 33.03 98.00 3.13
N ASP A 3 32.95 98.58 4.33
CA ASP A 3 32.72 97.81 5.56
C ASP A 3 31.24 97.40 5.76
N ALA A 4 30.30 98.13 5.17
CA ALA A 4 28.86 97.85 5.27
C ALA A 4 28.38 96.67 4.38
N GLN A 5 29.18 96.26 3.39
CA GLN A 5 28.87 95.08 2.57
C GLN A 5 29.39 93.80 3.21
N SER A 6 30.52 93.86 3.94
CA SER A 6 31.08 92.69 4.60
C SER A 6 30.21 92.18 5.75
N SER A 7 29.56 93.07 6.52
CA SER A 7 28.69 92.67 7.64
C SER A 7 27.33 92.10 7.21
N LYS A 8 26.86 92.43 5.99
CA LYS A 8 25.65 91.83 5.41
C LYS A 8 25.92 90.42 4.88
N ILE A 9 27.07 90.21 4.25
CA ILE A 9 27.49 88.90 3.73
C ILE A 9 27.71 87.90 4.88
N THR A 10 28.25 88.34 6.02
CA THR A 10 28.43 87.46 7.19
C THR A 10 27.12 87.09 7.87
N ALA A 11 26.13 87.98 7.90
CA ALA A 11 24.81 87.71 8.47
C ALA A 11 23.96 86.77 7.60
N GLU A 12 24.02 86.92 6.27
CA GLU A 12 23.35 86.01 5.32
C GLU A 12 23.99 84.60 5.32
N ALA A 13 25.31 84.51 5.56
CA ALA A 13 26.00 83.23 5.71
C ALA A 13 25.67 82.49 7.02
N GLU A 14 25.43 83.23 8.11
CA GLU A 14 25.02 82.65 9.41
C GLU A 14 23.57 82.13 9.37
N GLU A 15 22.63 82.82 8.70
CA GLU A 15 21.26 82.29 8.51
C GLU A 15 21.24 81.04 7.63
N LEU A 16 22.03 80.99 6.54
CA LEU A 16 22.15 79.79 5.70
C LEU A 16 22.78 78.61 6.45
N GLN A 17 23.72 78.85 7.37
CA GLN A 17 24.27 77.79 8.24
C GLN A 17 23.27 77.33 9.30
N LYS A 18 22.40 78.22 9.80
CA LYS A 18 21.36 77.89 10.77
C LYS A 18 20.21 77.08 10.13
N ASP A 19 19.86 77.40 8.88
CA ASP A 19 18.86 76.65 8.11
C ASP A 19 19.38 75.28 7.63
N ALA A 20 20.67 75.18 7.28
CA ALA A 20 21.31 73.89 6.98
C ALA A 20 21.46 72.99 8.21
N SER A 21 21.74 73.57 9.39
CA SER A 21 21.82 72.83 10.66
C SER A 21 20.45 72.39 11.18
N SER A 22 19.38 73.14 10.89
CA SER A 22 18.01 72.75 11.25
C SER A 22 17.42 71.72 10.30
N SER A 23 17.80 71.75 9.01
CA SER A 23 17.36 70.80 7.98
C SER A 23 18.12 69.46 8.01
N GLY A 24 19.40 69.46 8.41
CA GLY A 24 20.19 68.23 8.57
C GLY A 24 19.71 67.32 9.72
N SER A 25 19.16 67.90 10.79
CA SER A 25 18.61 67.15 11.94
C SER A 25 17.40 66.28 11.56
N ASP A 26 16.53 66.76 10.66
CA ASP A 26 15.39 65.99 10.17
C ASP A 26 15.83 64.91 9.16
N PHE A 27 16.91 65.15 8.41
CA PHE A 27 17.44 64.18 7.46
C PHE A 27 18.13 63.00 8.16
N GLU A 28 18.97 63.26 9.17
CA GLU A 28 19.66 62.22 9.94
C GLU A 28 18.69 61.33 10.74
N THR A 29 17.56 61.89 11.19
CA THR A 29 16.51 61.14 11.87
C THR A 29 15.75 60.24 10.91
N ILE A 30 15.42 60.72 9.71
CA ILE A 30 14.77 59.95 8.64
C ILE A 30 15.69 58.82 8.13
N GLU A 31 16.98 59.08 7.89
CA GLU A 31 17.93 58.04 7.50
C GLU A 31 18.08 56.97 8.58
N GLY A 32 18.11 57.37 9.85
CA GLY A 32 18.14 56.45 10.98
C GLY A 32 16.88 55.57 11.08
N GLU A 33 15.71 56.10 10.70
CA GLU A 33 14.46 55.33 10.62
C GLU A 33 14.46 54.34 9.45
N LEU A 34 14.90 54.76 8.26
CA LEU A 34 15.04 53.88 7.10
C LEU A 34 16.01 52.71 7.36
N ASP A 35 17.13 53.00 8.02
CA ASP A 35 18.11 52.00 8.43
C ASP A 35 17.53 50.97 9.42
N ARG A 36 16.64 51.40 10.32
CA ARG A 36 15.95 50.49 11.25
C ARG A 36 14.98 49.60 10.48
N ASP A 37 14.20 50.16 9.58
CA ASP A 37 13.25 49.41 8.74
C ASP A 37 13.93 48.35 7.86
N ILE A 38 15.09 48.69 7.28
CA ILE A 38 15.91 47.73 6.50
C ILE A 38 16.41 46.60 7.41
N LYS A 39 16.94 46.94 8.59
CA LYS A 39 17.42 45.94 9.57
C LYS A 39 16.30 45.03 10.07
N GLU A 40 15.11 45.57 10.30
CA GLU A 40 13.93 44.80 10.70
C GLU A 40 13.46 43.85 9.60
N ARG A 41 13.44 44.32 8.35
CA ARG A 41 13.10 43.50 7.18
C ARG A 41 14.11 42.36 7.00
N ASP A 42 15.39 42.64 7.11
CA ASP A 42 16.46 41.64 6.97
C ASP A 42 16.47 40.65 8.14
N ALA A 43 16.21 41.11 9.37
CA ALA A 43 16.06 40.26 10.54
C ALA A 43 14.86 39.31 10.40
N LEU A 44 13.73 39.79 9.87
CA LEU A 44 12.55 38.98 9.57
C LEU A 44 12.86 37.95 8.48
N ALA A 45 13.49 38.36 7.38
CA ALA A 45 13.90 37.46 6.31
C ALA A 45 14.85 36.36 6.82
N ALA A 46 15.80 36.70 7.70
CA ALA A 46 16.68 35.74 8.34
C ALA A 46 15.91 34.75 9.24
N ARG A 47 14.91 35.20 10.00
CA ARG A 47 14.05 34.32 10.82
C ARG A 47 13.22 33.36 9.96
N ILE A 48 12.65 33.84 8.85
CA ILE A 48 11.91 32.98 7.90
C ILE A 48 12.86 31.97 7.27
N ARG A 49 14.00 32.40 6.73
CA ARG A 49 15.00 31.50 6.13
C ARG A 49 15.51 30.45 7.11
N LYS A 50 15.72 30.79 8.39
CA LYS A 50 16.09 29.81 9.44
C LYS A 50 14.97 28.78 9.67
N ARG A 51 13.73 29.25 9.88
CA ARG A 51 12.55 28.39 10.05
C ARG A 51 12.31 27.48 8.85
N GLU A 52 12.46 28.00 7.64
CA GLU A 52 12.33 27.23 6.40
C GLU A 52 13.48 26.25 6.22
N LYS A 53 14.72 26.64 6.52
CA LYS A 53 15.89 25.74 6.46
C LYS A 53 15.72 24.59 7.44
N GLU A 54 15.25 24.82 8.66
CA GLU A 54 14.98 23.77 9.64
C GLU A 54 13.87 22.81 9.15
N LYS A 55 12.77 23.34 8.58
CA LYS A 55 11.64 22.52 8.10
C LYS A 55 11.93 21.77 6.80
N THR A 56 12.57 22.41 5.82
CA THR A 56 12.76 21.88 4.46
C THR A 56 14.05 21.08 4.31
N ARG A 57 15.13 21.46 5.03
CA ARG A 57 16.39 20.72 5.00
C ARG A 57 16.27 19.38 5.71
N ASN A 58 15.46 19.28 6.77
CA ASN A 58 15.22 18.00 7.43
C ASN A 58 14.51 16.99 6.49
N VAL A 59 13.57 17.46 5.66
CA VAL A 59 12.87 16.61 4.68
C VAL A 59 13.79 16.20 3.52
N LEU A 60 14.65 17.12 3.02
CA LEU A 60 15.61 16.80 1.96
C LEU A 60 16.78 15.95 2.46
N GLU A 61 17.29 16.18 3.67
CA GLU A 61 18.35 15.37 4.26
C GLU A 61 17.85 14.00 4.71
N GLN A 62 16.61 13.88 5.22
CA GLN A 62 15.99 12.57 5.41
C GLN A 62 15.86 11.83 4.08
N LYS A 63 15.41 12.49 3.00
CA LYS A 63 15.35 11.86 1.67
C LYS A 63 16.72 11.46 1.11
N ARG A 64 17.80 12.17 1.46
CA ARG A 64 19.18 11.85 1.02
C ARG A 64 19.90 10.84 1.93
N LYS A 65 19.46 10.68 3.19
CA LYS A 65 19.96 9.67 4.14
C LYS A 65 19.17 8.37 4.10
N ILE A 66 18.09 8.28 3.32
CA ILE A 66 17.58 6.98 2.88
C ILE A 66 18.75 6.36 2.12
N PRO A 67 19.40 5.30 2.62
CA PRO A 67 20.44 4.65 1.85
C PRO A 67 19.82 4.31 0.51
N ASP A 68 20.47 4.74 -0.58
CA ASP A 68 20.20 4.21 -1.91
C ASP A 68 20.11 2.70 -1.71
N ASN A 69 18.91 2.16 -1.97
CA ASN A 69 18.55 0.81 -1.60
C ASN A 69 19.40 -0.16 -2.41
N LYS A 70 20.61 -0.44 -1.97
CA LYS A 70 21.44 -1.52 -2.51
C LYS A 70 20.80 -2.90 -2.29
N GLU A 71 19.81 -2.97 -1.40
CA GLU A 71 18.95 -4.14 -1.21
C GLU A 71 17.81 -4.25 -2.26
N LYS A 72 17.46 -3.16 -2.97
CA LYS A 72 16.48 -3.20 -4.08
C LYS A 72 17.09 -3.62 -5.42
N GLU A 73 18.41 -3.72 -5.52
CA GLU A 73 19.08 -4.23 -6.72
C GLU A 73 18.69 -5.68 -7.05
N GLY A 74 18.09 -6.41 -6.10
CA GLY A 74 17.62 -7.79 -6.29
C GLY A 74 16.19 -7.95 -6.83
N PHE A 75 15.35 -6.92 -6.78
CA PHE A 75 13.94 -6.99 -7.17
C PHE A 75 13.72 -6.36 -8.54
N THR A 76 13.84 -7.18 -9.58
CA THR A 76 13.29 -6.84 -10.89
C THR A 76 11.78 -6.59 -10.76
N ILE A 77 11.20 -5.77 -11.65
CA ILE A 77 9.76 -5.49 -11.66
C ILE A 77 8.93 -6.79 -11.68
N GLU A 78 9.45 -7.82 -12.34
CA GLU A 78 8.84 -9.16 -12.40
C GLU A 78 8.76 -9.84 -11.03
N LYS A 79 9.85 -9.84 -10.25
CA LYS A 79 9.84 -10.39 -8.89
C LYS A 79 8.85 -9.66 -7.99
N LEU A 80 8.74 -8.34 -8.12
CA LEU A 80 7.74 -7.55 -7.38
C LEU A 80 6.31 -7.91 -7.78
N ARG A 81 6.05 -8.18 -9.07
CA ARG A 81 4.73 -8.64 -9.54
C ARG A 81 4.40 -10.01 -8.94
N GLU A 82 5.35 -10.93 -8.92
CA GLU A 82 5.15 -12.26 -8.34
C GLU A 82 4.84 -12.18 -6.85
N GLU A 83 5.60 -11.39 -6.09
CA GLU A 83 5.38 -11.21 -4.65
C GLU A 83 4.04 -10.55 -4.36
N SER A 84 3.72 -9.48 -5.09
CA SER A 84 2.41 -8.85 -5.01
C SER A 84 1.29 -9.83 -5.33
N ARG A 85 1.46 -10.70 -6.32
CA ARG A 85 0.46 -11.72 -6.68
C ARG A 85 0.30 -12.77 -5.58
N ARG A 86 1.40 -13.25 -4.99
CA ARG A 86 1.36 -14.21 -3.87
C ARG A 86 0.63 -13.61 -2.68
N LEU A 87 0.94 -12.36 -2.32
CA LEU A 87 0.27 -11.63 -1.24
C LEU A 87 -1.21 -11.40 -1.52
N TYR A 88 -1.56 -11.00 -2.74
CA TYR A 88 -2.96 -10.81 -3.14
C TYR A 88 -3.74 -12.11 -3.06
N LEU A 89 -3.20 -13.22 -3.57
CA LEU A 89 -3.89 -14.51 -3.53
C LEU A 89 -4.09 -15.04 -2.11
N ALA A 90 -3.13 -14.81 -1.21
CA ALA A 90 -3.27 -15.13 0.20
C ALA A 90 -4.43 -14.33 0.83
N LYS A 91 -4.38 -12.99 0.71
CA LYS A 91 -5.47 -12.12 1.20
C LYS A 91 -6.81 -12.47 0.59
N ARG A 92 -6.85 -12.69 -0.72
CA ARG A 92 -8.08 -13.01 -1.44
C ARG A 92 -8.71 -14.31 -1.00
N LYS A 93 -7.90 -15.31 -0.65
CA LYS A 93 -8.38 -16.57 -0.08
C LYS A 93 -9.04 -16.32 1.27
N ASP A 94 -8.38 -15.58 2.15
CA ASP A 94 -8.87 -15.30 3.51
C ASP A 94 -10.15 -14.44 3.46
N ASP A 95 -10.16 -13.37 2.66
CA ASP A 95 -11.34 -12.52 2.44
C ASP A 95 -12.54 -13.35 1.96
N LYS A 96 -12.33 -14.31 1.05
CA LYS A 96 -13.41 -15.17 0.53
C LYS A 96 -13.92 -16.18 1.55
N LEU A 97 -13.08 -16.66 2.46
CA LEU A 97 -13.52 -17.52 3.55
C LEU A 97 -14.34 -16.74 4.56
N ASP A 98 -13.90 -15.53 4.90
CA ASP A 98 -14.64 -14.68 5.83
C ASP A 98 -15.98 -14.22 5.24
N GLU A 99 -16.03 -13.84 3.96
CA GLU A 99 -17.29 -13.61 3.24
C GLU A 99 -18.24 -14.82 3.35
N LEU A 100 -17.75 -16.05 3.16
CA LEU A 100 -18.56 -17.27 3.29
C LEU A 100 -19.01 -17.53 4.73
N ARG A 101 -18.15 -17.26 5.72
CA ARG A 101 -18.51 -17.38 7.15
C ARG A 101 -19.64 -16.43 7.51
N HIS A 102 -19.56 -15.17 7.06
CA HIS A 102 -20.61 -14.19 7.29
C HIS A 102 -21.93 -14.60 6.64
N VAL A 103 -21.90 -15.08 5.39
CA VAL A 103 -23.13 -15.59 4.73
C VAL A 103 -23.76 -16.73 5.52
N VAL A 104 -22.96 -17.70 6.00
CA VAL A 104 -23.48 -18.81 6.81
C VAL A 104 -24.04 -18.32 8.15
N MET A 105 -23.36 -17.37 8.80
CA MET A 105 -23.82 -16.78 10.06
C MET A 105 -25.12 -15.99 9.90
N ASP A 106 -25.24 -15.21 8.84
CA ASP A 106 -26.45 -14.45 8.52
C ASP A 106 -27.61 -15.41 8.26
N ASP A 107 -27.38 -16.48 7.49
CA ASP A 107 -28.40 -17.51 7.26
C ASP A 107 -28.88 -18.14 8.58
N GLU A 108 -27.94 -18.46 9.49
CA GLU A 108 -28.25 -19.09 10.77
C GLU A 108 -28.97 -18.16 11.75
N THR A 109 -28.65 -16.87 11.73
CA THR A 109 -29.19 -15.89 12.68
C THR A 109 -30.50 -15.27 12.20
N LEU A 110 -30.60 -14.92 10.92
CA LEU A 110 -31.79 -14.28 10.34
C LEU A 110 -32.95 -15.27 10.19
N PHE A 111 -32.66 -16.51 9.78
CA PHE A 111 -33.70 -17.51 9.48
C PHE A 111 -33.92 -18.55 10.59
N ALA A 112 -33.40 -18.30 11.80
CA ALA A 112 -33.50 -19.24 12.93
C ALA A 112 -34.95 -19.60 13.32
N HIS A 113 -35.89 -18.69 13.09
CA HIS A 113 -37.28 -18.79 13.52
C HIS A 113 -38.29 -18.80 12.37
N GLU A 114 -37.83 -18.92 11.12
CA GLU A 114 -38.68 -18.90 9.94
C GLU A 114 -38.94 -20.31 9.39
N GLU A 115 -40.10 -20.51 8.78
CA GLU A 115 -40.46 -21.76 8.09
C GLU A 115 -39.84 -21.78 6.70
N LEU A 116 -38.68 -22.41 6.57
CA LEU A 116 -37.95 -22.50 5.30
C LEU A 116 -38.47 -23.62 4.40
N THR A 117 -38.49 -23.36 3.10
CA THR A 117 -38.80 -24.38 2.09
C THR A 117 -37.70 -25.44 2.01
N GLU A 118 -38.02 -26.62 1.47
CA GLU A 118 -37.03 -27.69 1.30
C GLU A 118 -35.82 -27.29 0.46
N LYS A 119 -35.99 -26.37 -0.50
CA LYS A 119 -34.91 -25.88 -1.36
C LYS A 119 -33.95 -24.99 -0.57
N GLU A 120 -34.48 -24.02 0.16
CA GLU A 120 -33.69 -23.09 0.98
C GLU A 120 -32.90 -23.83 2.06
N ARG A 121 -33.51 -24.84 2.69
CA ARG A 121 -32.82 -25.72 3.65
C ARG A 121 -31.61 -26.41 3.03
N LYS A 122 -31.75 -26.96 1.83
CA LYS A 122 -30.65 -27.62 1.11
C LYS A 122 -29.56 -26.62 0.73
N ASP A 123 -29.92 -25.41 0.35
CA ASP A 123 -28.96 -24.36 -0.01
C ASP A 123 -28.15 -23.90 1.21
N MET A 124 -28.80 -23.70 2.36
CA MET A 124 -28.09 -23.38 3.61
C MET A 124 -27.16 -24.52 4.03
N GLU A 125 -27.63 -25.77 3.99
CA GLU A 125 -26.79 -26.94 4.29
C GLU A 125 -25.61 -27.05 3.32
N TYR A 126 -25.82 -26.71 2.05
CA TYR A 126 -24.76 -26.72 1.04
C TYR A 126 -23.69 -25.68 1.36
N ARG A 127 -24.06 -24.43 1.69
CA ARG A 127 -23.12 -23.37 2.10
C ARG A 127 -22.30 -23.78 3.32
N LYS A 128 -22.96 -24.38 4.34
CA LYS A 128 -22.27 -24.92 5.54
C LYS A 128 -21.24 -25.99 5.18
N LYS A 129 -21.61 -26.94 4.33
CA LYS A 129 -20.69 -28.00 3.86
C LYS A 129 -19.51 -27.42 3.07
N VAL A 130 -19.75 -26.41 2.24
CA VAL A 130 -18.67 -25.73 1.50
C VAL A 130 -17.69 -25.06 2.46
N LEU A 131 -18.19 -24.37 3.49
CA LEU A 131 -17.34 -23.78 4.53
C LEU A 131 -16.51 -24.85 5.24
N GLU A 132 -17.14 -25.96 5.67
CA GLU A 132 -16.46 -27.06 6.34
C GLU A 132 -15.33 -27.65 5.48
N TYR A 133 -15.60 -27.93 4.21
CA TYR A 133 -14.57 -28.45 3.30
C TYR A 133 -13.43 -27.46 3.09
N ALA A 134 -13.73 -26.17 3.05
CA ALA A 134 -12.71 -25.15 2.91
C ALA A 134 -11.78 -25.11 4.13
N GLU A 135 -12.32 -25.16 5.34
CA GLU A 135 -11.53 -25.20 6.59
C GLU A 135 -10.72 -26.49 6.73
N GLN A 136 -11.31 -27.63 6.35
CA GLN A 136 -10.58 -28.90 6.32
C GLN A 136 -9.40 -28.85 5.33
N HIS A 137 -9.56 -28.17 4.19
CA HIS A 137 -8.49 -28.01 3.22
C HIS A 137 -7.33 -27.16 3.77
N GLU A 138 -7.62 -26.12 4.57
CA GLU A 138 -6.57 -25.33 5.25
C GLU A 138 -5.80 -26.18 6.28
N LYS A 139 -6.53 -26.86 7.16
CA LYS A 139 -5.94 -27.76 8.17
C LYS A 139 -5.09 -28.85 7.51
N ALA A 140 -5.57 -29.43 6.41
CA ALA A 140 -4.83 -30.42 5.65
C ALA A 140 -3.57 -29.85 4.98
N ALA A 141 -3.60 -28.59 4.53
CA ALA A 141 -2.44 -27.92 3.96
C ALA A 141 -1.33 -27.71 5.01
N ASP A 142 -1.71 -27.34 6.24
CA ASP A 142 -0.77 -27.17 7.35
C ASP A 142 -0.14 -28.49 7.77
N ILE A 143 -0.95 -29.53 7.93
CA ILE A 143 -0.47 -30.90 8.21
C ILE A 143 0.50 -31.37 7.11
N MET A 144 0.15 -31.14 5.83
CA MET A 144 1.03 -31.51 4.72
C MET A 144 2.31 -30.68 4.66
N LYS A 145 2.30 -29.41 5.11
CA LYS A 145 3.49 -28.56 5.15
C LYS A 145 4.50 -29.10 6.17
N THR A 146 4.02 -29.49 7.35
CA THR A 146 4.85 -30.08 8.42
C THR A 146 5.46 -31.42 8.02
N LYS A 147 4.74 -32.25 7.24
CA LYS A 147 5.20 -33.58 6.82
C LYS A 147 6.17 -33.60 5.63
N ARG A 148 6.40 -32.47 4.95
CA ARG A 148 7.32 -32.43 3.80
C ARG A 148 8.76 -32.47 4.30
N TYR A 149 9.58 -33.35 3.72
CA TYR A 149 11.02 -33.41 4.01
C TYR A 149 11.65 -32.02 3.82
N TYR A 150 12.26 -31.51 4.89
CA TYR A 150 13.00 -30.26 4.86
C TYR A 150 14.42 -30.54 4.35
N VAL A 151 14.78 -29.99 3.18
CA VAL A 151 16.16 -29.99 2.72
C VAL A 151 16.88 -28.87 3.46
N PRO A 152 17.89 -29.17 4.29
CA PRO A 152 18.59 -28.14 5.04
C PRO A 152 19.30 -27.17 4.09
N ASP A 153 19.09 -25.87 4.33
CA ASP A 153 19.81 -24.83 3.60
C ASP A 153 21.30 -24.85 3.95
N ALA A 154 22.17 -24.57 2.99
CA ALA A 154 23.63 -24.60 3.16
C ALA A 154 24.17 -23.68 4.27
N LYS A 155 23.36 -22.77 4.80
CA LYS A 155 23.69 -21.85 5.89
C LYS A 155 23.32 -22.36 7.28
N VAL A 156 22.45 -23.37 7.40
CA VAL A 156 21.94 -23.87 8.69
C VAL A 156 22.36 -25.33 8.86
N ARG A 157 23.30 -25.58 9.76
CA ARG A 157 23.93 -26.91 9.95
C ARG A 157 23.17 -27.83 10.90
N SER A 158 22.10 -27.35 11.54
CA SER A 158 21.27 -28.11 12.48
C SER A 158 19.91 -28.41 11.87
N VAL A 159 19.62 -29.68 11.66
CA VAL A 159 18.27 -30.15 11.32
C VAL A 159 17.46 -30.19 12.62
N PRO A 160 16.23 -29.63 12.67
CA PRO A 160 15.35 -29.82 13.82
C PRO A 160 15.15 -31.32 14.09
N THR A 161 15.57 -31.78 15.26
CA THR A 161 15.55 -33.20 15.68
C THR A 161 14.25 -33.62 16.36
N GLU A 162 13.28 -32.71 16.52
CA GLU A 162 11.98 -33.05 17.09
C GLU A 162 11.20 -33.95 16.13
N TYR A 163 11.20 -35.24 16.45
CA TYR A 163 10.36 -36.24 15.83
C TYR A 163 8.92 -35.99 16.28
N ILE A 164 8.07 -35.53 15.35
CA ILE A 164 6.64 -35.39 15.60
C ILE A 164 6.02 -36.76 15.29
N GLU A 165 5.70 -37.54 16.33
CA GLU A 165 4.95 -38.78 16.18
C GLU A 165 3.58 -38.48 15.55
N GLU A 166 3.30 -39.07 14.39
CA GLU A 166 1.98 -38.97 13.77
C GLU A 166 0.95 -39.71 14.64
N PRO A 167 -0.16 -39.07 15.05
CA PRO A 167 -1.26 -39.80 15.67
C PRO A 167 -1.82 -40.85 14.69
N GLU A 168 -2.05 -42.07 15.19
CA GLU A 168 -2.36 -43.26 14.38
C GLU A 168 -3.58 -43.09 13.45
N GLU A 169 -4.53 -42.22 13.81
CA GLU A 169 -5.73 -41.93 13.03
C GLU A 169 -5.45 -41.36 11.63
N TYR A 170 -4.29 -40.73 11.41
CA TYR A 170 -3.94 -40.11 10.12
C TYR A 170 -3.13 -41.00 9.19
N ARG A 171 -2.96 -42.29 9.52
CA ARG A 171 -2.41 -43.30 8.60
C ARG A 171 -3.40 -43.56 7.47
N HIS A 172 -3.41 -42.69 6.47
CA HIS A 172 -4.05 -42.99 5.19
C HIS A 172 -3.45 -44.28 4.63
N GLY A 173 -4.29 -45.30 4.46
CA GLY A 173 -3.91 -46.66 4.07
C GLY A 173 -2.87 -46.70 2.95
N GLY A 174 -1.89 -47.60 3.14
CA GLY A 174 -0.69 -47.73 2.31
C GLY A 174 -0.95 -47.89 0.81
N ALA A 175 0.12 -47.66 0.05
CA ALA A 175 0.22 -47.34 -1.38
C ALA A 175 -0.35 -48.32 -2.44
N ARG A 176 -1.26 -49.25 -2.09
CA ARG A 176 -1.89 -50.19 -3.05
C ARG A 176 -3.30 -49.81 -3.50
N SER A 177 -4.00 -48.90 -2.84
CA SER A 177 -5.45 -48.72 -3.04
C SER A 177 -5.87 -47.52 -3.91
N GLY A 178 -4.93 -46.67 -4.35
CA GLY A 178 -5.27 -45.26 -4.66
C GLY A 178 -4.94 -44.72 -6.05
N TRP A 179 -4.40 -45.52 -6.97
CA TRP A 179 -3.90 -45.00 -8.26
C TRP A 179 -4.99 -44.88 -9.34
N GLY A 180 -6.19 -45.45 -9.12
CA GLY A 180 -7.31 -45.40 -10.07
C GLY A 180 -8.33 -44.27 -9.87
N LEU A 181 -8.50 -43.73 -8.65
CA LEU A 181 -9.61 -42.80 -8.36
C LEU A 181 -9.23 -41.31 -8.34
N ARG A 182 -7.95 -40.95 -8.36
CA ARG A 182 -7.51 -39.54 -8.21
C ARG A 182 -7.70 -38.69 -9.46
N ARG A 183 -7.77 -39.30 -10.66
CA ARG A 183 -8.05 -38.60 -11.91
C ARG A 183 -9.54 -38.23 -12.04
N VAL A 184 -10.43 -39.05 -11.49
CA VAL A 184 -11.88 -38.81 -11.53
C VAL A 184 -12.30 -37.70 -10.55
N ARG A 185 -11.70 -37.61 -9.36
CA ARG A 185 -12.10 -36.62 -8.33
C ARG A 185 -11.59 -35.19 -8.58
N ARG A 186 -10.34 -35.02 -9.04
CA ARG A 186 -9.79 -33.68 -9.34
C ARG A 186 -10.43 -33.06 -10.59
N GLN A 187 -10.69 -33.87 -11.62
CA GLN A 187 -11.30 -33.38 -12.86
C GLN A 187 -12.81 -33.14 -12.71
N ALA A 188 -13.51 -33.94 -11.90
CA ALA A 188 -14.95 -33.77 -11.66
C ALA A 188 -15.28 -32.57 -10.78
N ALA A 189 -14.40 -32.17 -9.84
CA ALA A 189 -14.60 -30.98 -9.02
C ALA A 189 -14.32 -29.68 -9.81
N PHE A 190 -13.33 -29.68 -10.70
CA PHE A 190 -13.02 -28.53 -11.55
C PHE A 190 -14.05 -28.31 -12.67
N HIS A 191 -14.56 -29.36 -13.32
CA HIS A 191 -15.60 -29.21 -14.33
C HIS A 191 -16.96 -28.83 -13.74
N ARG A 192 -17.35 -29.35 -12.56
CA ARG A 192 -18.64 -28.96 -11.94
C ARG A 192 -18.70 -27.48 -11.52
N VAL A 193 -17.56 -26.87 -11.19
CA VAL A 193 -17.50 -25.43 -10.86
C VAL A 193 -17.41 -24.57 -12.13
N ALA A 194 -16.75 -25.05 -13.18
CA ALA A 194 -16.68 -24.34 -14.47
C ALA A 194 -17.99 -24.37 -15.26
N ASP A 195 -18.73 -25.48 -15.22
CA ASP A 195 -20.06 -25.60 -15.83
C ASP A 195 -21.09 -24.71 -15.10
N PHE A 196 -20.94 -24.51 -13.78
CA PHE A 196 -21.82 -23.65 -12.98
C PHE A 196 -21.61 -22.14 -13.20
N MET A 197 -20.45 -21.74 -13.73
CA MET A 197 -20.08 -20.32 -13.89
C MET A 197 -20.28 -19.80 -15.32
N ASN A 198 -20.60 -20.67 -16.28
CA ASN A 198 -20.80 -20.31 -17.70
C ASN A 198 -22.27 -20.15 -18.12
N ASP A 199 -23.24 -20.50 -17.28
CA ASP A 199 -24.68 -20.40 -17.62
C ASP A 199 -25.29 -19.00 -17.37
N SER A 200 -24.53 -18.06 -16.80
CA SER A 200 -25.05 -16.74 -16.39
C SER A 200 -24.68 -15.57 -17.31
N TYR A 201 -23.80 -15.76 -18.31
CA TYR A 201 -23.33 -14.68 -19.18
C TYR A 201 -23.25 -15.12 -20.65
N CYS A 202 -24.40 -15.39 -21.26
CA CYS A 202 -24.57 -15.36 -22.72
C CYS A 202 -26.05 -15.26 -23.08
N GLN A 203 -26.67 -14.09 -22.83
CA GLN A 203 -27.90 -13.74 -23.53
C GLN A 203 -27.52 -13.16 -24.90
N PRO A 204 -28.04 -13.72 -26.01
CA PRO A 204 -27.71 -13.24 -27.35
C PRO A 204 -28.52 -11.97 -27.64
N ALA A 205 -27.95 -10.81 -27.31
CA ALA A 205 -28.36 -9.56 -27.95
C ALA A 205 -27.78 -9.58 -29.37
N GLY A 206 -28.66 -9.42 -30.35
CA GLY A 206 -28.36 -9.73 -31.73
C GLY A 206 -27.32 -8.84 -32.39
N TRP A 207 -27.06 -9.25 -33.63
CA TRP A 207 -26.29 -8.63 -34.71
C TRP A 207 -24.87 -9.17 -34.86
N ASP A 208 -24.66 -9.68 -36.08
CA ASP A 208 -23.48 -10.22 -36.75
C ASP A 208 -22.93 -11.63 -36.43
N ARG A 209 -23.18 -12.51 -37.40
CA ARG A 209 -22.53 -13.81 -37.60
C ARG A 209 -21.13 -13.62 -38.17
N SER A 210 -20.16 -13.14 -37.41
CA SER A 210 -18.74 -13.20 -37.85
C SER A 210 -17.74 -12.81 -36.77
N VAL A 211 -17.67 -13.51 -35.64
CA VAL A 211 -16.38 -13.66 -34.94
C VAL A 211 -16.35 -15.03 -34.27
N ARG A 212 -15.59 -15.97 -34.85
CA ARG A 212 -15.21 -17.21 -34.18
C ARG A 212 -14.47 -16.85 -32.90
N CYS A 213 -14.91 -17.38 -31.78
CA CYS A 213 -14.19 -17.34 -30.52
C CYS A 213 -12.89 -18.14 -30.68
N SER A 214 -11.80 -17.47 -31.06
CA SER A 214 -10.46 -18.04 -31.11
C SER A 214 -9.84 -17.99 -29.71
N ILE A 215 -10.12 -19.00 -28.90
CA ILE A 215 -9.36 -19.32 -27.69
C ILE A 215 -8.71 -20.67 -27.92
N GLY A 216 -7.38 -20.68 -28.06
CA GLY A 216 -6.55 -21.87 -27.87
C GLY A 216 -5.54 -22.15 -28.97
N GLU A 217 -4.45 -21.37 -29.04
CA GLU A 217 -3.19 -21.86 -29.62
C GLU A 217 -2.01 -20.98 -29.21
N LEU A 218 -1.60 -21.08 -27.94
CA LEU A 218 -0.28 -20.62 -27.47
C LEU A 218 0.18 -21.53 -26.32
N PHE A 219 0.60 -22.76 -26.64
CA PHE A 219 1.54 -23.51 -25.81
C PHE A 219 2.16 -24.69 -26.58
N LEU A 220 3.12 -24.39 -27.45
CA LEU A 220 4.20 -25.31 -27.83
C LEU A 220 5.39 -24.44 -28.26
N HIS A 221 6.32 -24.23 -27.35
CA HIS A 221 7.79 -24.16 -27.50
C HIS A 221 8.38 -24.11 -26.08
#